data_AF-A0ABD2QUA1-F1
#
_entry.id   AF-A0ABD2QUA1-F1
#
_cell.length_a   1.000
_cell.length_b   1.000
_cell.length_c   1.000
_cell.angle_alpha   90.00
_cell.angle_beta   90.00
_cell.angle_gamma   90.00
#
_symmetry.space_group_name_H-M   'P 1'
#
loop_
_entity.id
_entity.type
_entity.pdbx_description
1 polymer ?
#
loop_
_entity_poly.entity_id
_entity_poly.type
_entity_poly.pdbx_seq_one_letter_code
_entity_poly.pdbx_strand_id
1 'polypeptide(L)'
;MPIKWVLHWQPNAGTTVNTQILTEVSQCVESINGVKEGRWKDTLSFYKPMLRVEQANSLEFPRDFLGISLQEQPNKYYMVIRGQRLIIEAESSIQTIMEKLQSYKTRVALNFEGFQYQLGDFQLRVGKVVTIHSENLRGIVMEMEYLPISSWQTSHQIMGEFFDIWQEALGKRSLPGHFVHVEPNFSEYGLSDQYTSQHTAVQYASIMAQMIATAQSSQPMRN
;
A
#
# COMPACT_ATOMS: atom_id res chain seq x y z
N MET A 1 -15.38 8.17 3.02
CA MET A 1 -14.63 7.16 3.80
C MET A 1 -13.60 7.91 4.62
N PRO A 2 -13.21 7.39 5.79
CA PRO A 2 -12.17 8.04 6.56
C PRO A 2 -10.85 8.14 5.78
N ILE A 3 -10.04 9.15 6.11
CA ILE A 3 -8.75 9.37 5.43
C ILE A 3 -7.74 8.38 5.95
N LYS A 4 -6.89 7.87 5.06
CA LYS A 4 -5.75 7.03 5.44
C LYS A 4 -4.46 7.59 4.90
N TRP A 5 -3.38 7.45 5.66
CA TRP A 5 -2.02 7.48 5.16
C TRP A 5 -1.47 6.06 5.12
N VAL A 6 -0.99 5.63 3.98
CA VAL A 6 -0.26 4.37 3.85
C VAL A 6 1.23 4.70 3.95
N LEU A 7 1.93 3.97 4.81
CA LEU A 7 3.32 4.18 5.16
C LEU A 7 4.08 2.90 4.92
N HIS A 8 5.35 3.01 4.56
CA HIS A 8 6.22 1.85 4.42
C HIS A 8 7.50 2.01 5.23
N TRP A 9 8.01 0.88 5.71
CA TRP A 9 9.27 0.84 6.41
C TRP A 9 10.44 0.98 5.43
N GLN A 10 11.23 2.03 5.62
CA GLN A 10 12.50 2.22 4.95
C GLN A 10 13.63 1.76 5.89
N PRO A 11 14.30 0.62 5.60
CA PRO A 11 15.43 0.18 6.41
C PRO A 11 16.63 1.12 6.23
N ASN A 12 17.48 1.18 7.25
CA ASN A 12 18.77 1.86 7.14
C ASN A 12 19.68 1.17 6.09
N ALA A 13 20.68 1.90 5.59
CA ALA A 13 21.64 1.35 4.64
C ALA A 13 22.31 0.09 5.22
N GLY A 14 22.30 -1.00 4.45
CA GLY A 14 22.89 -2.28 4.86
C GLY A 14 22.03 -3.14 5.81
N THR A 15 20.84 -2.69 6.19
CA THR A 15 19.91 -3.49 7.00
C THR A 15 18.75 -4.03 6.16
N THR A 16 18.29 -5.23 6.49
CA THR A 16 17.15 -5.87 5.83
C THR A 16 15.94 -5.89 6.76
N VAL A 17 14.75 -5.86 6.16
CA VAL A 17 13.50 -5.99 6.90
C VAL A 17 13.36 -7.41 7.44
N ASN A 18 12.96 -7.55 8.69
CA ASN A 18 12.75 -8.84 9.34
C ASN A 18 11.49 -8.81 10.23
N THR A 19 11.10 -9.98 10.73
CA THR A 19 9.92 -10.13 11.59
C THR A 19 10.09 -9.53 12.98
N GLN A 20 11.31 -9.37 13.48
CA GLN A 20 11.54 -8.70 14.76
C GLN A 20 11.15 -7.23 14.70
N ILE A 21 11.51 -6.52 13.62
CA ILE A 21 11.10 -5.13 13.41
C ILE A 21 9.57 -5.03 13.42
N LEU A 22 8.88 -5.94 12.73
CA LEU A 22 7.41 -5.97 12.71
C LEU A 22 6.82 -6.15 14.12
N THR A 23 7.38 -7.07 14.92
CA THR A 23 6.94 -7.30 16.30
C THR A 23 7.13 -6.06 17.17
N GLU A 24 8.29 -5.40 17.06
CA GLU A 24 8.58 -4.17 17.81
C GLU A 24 7.66 -3.02 17.42
N VAL A 25 7.37 -2.88 16.11
CA VAL A 25 6.40 -1.90 15.61
C VAL A 25 5.00 -2.20 16.16
N SER A 26 4.53 -3.45 16.11
CA SER A 26 3.24 -3.84 16.67
C SER A 26 3.15 -3.57 18.18
N GLN A 27 4.19 -3.89 18.94
CA GLN A 27 4.25 -3.59 20.38
C GLN A 27 4.30 -2.08 20.64
N CYS A 28 4.86 -1.28 19.74
CA CYS A 28 4.87 0.17 19.85
C CYS A 28 3.43 0.72 19.80
N VAL A 29 2.60 0.21 18.88
CA VAL A 29 1.17 0.56 18.81
C VAL A 29 0.46 0.24 20.12
N GLU A 30 0.70 -0.93 20.69
CA GLU A 30 0.12 -1.34 21.96
C GLU A 30 0.60 -0.45 23.13
N SER A 31 1.86 -0.02 23.12
CA SER A 31 2.43 0.85 24.17
C SER A 31 1.87 2.28 24.19
N ILE A 32 1.28 2.75 23.08
CA ILE A 32 0.57 4.04 23.02
C ILE A 32 -0.94 3.89 23.28
N ASN A 33 -1.37 2.76 23.86
CA ASN A 33 -2.76 2.39 24.15
C ASN A 33 -3.57 1.87 22.95
N GLY A 34 -2.91 1.38 21.90
CA GLY A 34 -3.59 0.75 20.77
C GLY A 34 -4.23 -0.58 21.17
N VAL A 35 -5.53 -0.72 20.97
CA VAL A 35 -6.28 -1.96 21.26
C VAL A 35 -6.39 -2.81 20.01
N LYS A 36 -5.87 -4.02 20.05
CA LYS A 36 -5.90 -4.95 18.92
C LYS A 36 -7.33 -5.47 18.65
N GLU A 37 -7.87 -5.18 17.48
CA GLU A 37 -9.27 -5.49 17.13
C GLU A 37 -9.43 -6.66 16.15
N GLY A 38 -8.41 -6.95 15.33
CA GLY A 38 -8.58 -7.97 14.32
C GLY A 38 -7.42 -8.14 13.37
N ARG A 39 -7.64 -8.98 12.37
CA ARG A 39 -6.71 -9.18 11.25
C ARG A 39 -7.10 -8.29 10.09
N TRP A 40 -6.09 -7.83 9.38
CA TRP A 40 -6.23 -7.04 8.18
C TRP A 40 -5.46 -7.71 7.03
N LYS A 41 -6.06 -7.73 5.84
CA LYS A 41 -5.45 -8.27 4.63
C LYS A 41 -5.93 -7.59 3.36
N ASP A 42 -5.03 -6.91 2.67
CA ASP A 42 -5.22 -6.40 1.32
C ASP A 42 -4.33 -7.10 0.32
N THR A 43 -4.71 -7.06 -0.96
CA THR A 43 -3.97 -7.72 -2.03
C THR A 43 -3.69 -6.75 -3.18
N LEU A 44 -2.46 -6.77 -3.67
CA LEU A 44 -2.01 -5.99 -4.82
C LEU A 44 -1.37 -6.91 -5.85
N SER A 45 -1.76 -6.74 -7.11
CA SER A 45 -1.33 -7.56 -8.22
C SER A 45 -0.77 -6.68 -9.34
N PHE A 46 0.39 -7.04 -9.88
CA PHE A 46 0.98 -6.38 -11.03
C PHE A 46 0.65 -7.14 -12.31
N TYR A 47 -0.01 -6.47 -13.25
CA TYR A 47 -0.47 -7.06 -14.51
C TYR A 47 0.38 -6.58 -15.67
N LYS A 48 0.66 -7.50 -16.60
CA LYS A 48 1.17 -7.19 -17.94
C LYS A 48 0.24 -7.76 -19.01
N PRO A 49 0.07 -7.08 -20.16
CA PRO A 49 -0.62 -7.62 -21.32
C PRO A 49 0.00 -8.96 -21.74
N MET A 50 -0.83 -9.81 -22.32
CA MET A 50 -0.37 -11.02 -22.99
C MET A 50 0.16 -10.67 -24.40
N LEU A 51 1.16 -11.42 -24.87
CA LEU A 51 1.86 -11.18 -26.15
C LEU A 51 0.94 -11.02 -27.37
N ARG A 52 -0.23 -11.69 -27.38
CA ARG A 52 -1.24 -11.56 -28.45
C ARG A 52 -1.85 -10.15 -28.52
N VAL A 53 -1.98 -9.47 -27.39
CA VAL A 53 -2.47 -8.09 -27.28
C VAL A 53 -1.37 -7.10 -27.64
N GLU A 54 -0.11 -7.38 -27.28
CA GLU A 54 1.06 -6.55 -27.66
C GLU A 54 1.26 -6.48 -29.17
N GLN A 55 1.04 -7.59 -29.89
CA GLN A 55 1.16 -7.67 -31.35
C GLN A 55 -0.02 -7.03 -32.09
N ALA A 56 -1.19 -6.91 -31.46
CA ALA A 56 -2.41 -6.46 -32.12
C ALA A 56 -2.61 -4.94 -32.09
N ASN A 57 -2.24 -4.22 -31.02
CA ASN A 57 -2.29 -2.74 -30.94
C ASN A 57 -1.56 -2.20 -29.68
N SER A 58 -0.23 -2.07 -29.75
CA SER A 58 0.61 -1.60 -28.61
C SER A 58 0.34 -0.17 -28.10
N LEU A 59 -0.48 0.62 -28.81
CA LEU A 59 -0.85 1.99 -28.50
C LEU A 59 -2.24 2.14 -27.86
N GLU A 60 -3.14 1.16 -28.02
CA GLU A 60 -4.52 1.25 -27.50
C GLU A 60 -4.67 0.72 -26.07
N PHE A 61 -3.77 -0.15 -25.62
CA PHE A 61 -3.89 -0.82 -24.32
C PHE A 61 -2.82 -0.37 -23.32
N PRO A 62 -3.17 -0.22 -22.03
CA PRO A 62 -2.18 0.06 -21.00
C PRO A 62 -1.17 -1.09 -20.89
N ARG A 63 0.12 -0.75 -20.98
CA ARG A 63 1.22 -1.73 -21.01
C ARG A 63 1.43 -2.46 -19.68
N ASP A 64 1.00 -1.87 -18.58
CA ASP A 64 1.14 -2.41 -17.25
C ASP A 64 0.29 -1.59 -16.28
N PHE A 65 -0.34 -2.28 -15.34
CA PHE A 65 -1.14 -1.65 -14.30
C PHE A 65 -1.08 -2.44 -13.00
N LEU A 66 -1.43 -1.75 -11.92
CA LEU A 66 -1.57 -2.32 -10.59
C LEU A 66 -3.04 -2.56 -10.30
N GLY A 67 -3.41 -3.78 -9.93
CA GLY A 67 -4.73 -4.12 -9.44
C GLY A 67 -4.72 -4.28 -7.93
N ILE A 68 -5.73 -3.75 -7.24
CA ILE A 68 -5.80 -3.69 -5.77
C ILE A 68 -7.18 -4.15 -5.30
N SER A 69 -7.18 -5.07 -4.34
CA SER A 69 -8.34 -5.54 -3.61
C SER A 69 -8.20 -5.12 -2.15
N LEU A 70 -9.19 -4.39 -1.64
CA LEU A 70 -9.23 -3.90 -0.26
C LEU A 70 -10.24 -4.72 0.54
N GLN A 71 -9.88 -5.17 1.75
CA GLN A 71 -10.75 -5.94 2.65
C GLN A 71 -12.05 -5.21 2.98
N GLU A 72 -11.99 -3.88 3.09
CA GLU A 72 -13.15 -3.03 3.38
C GLU A 72 -14.16 -2.97 2.26
N GLN A 73 -13.73 -3.25 1.02
CA GLN A 73 -14.56 -3.18 -0.18
C GLN A 73 -14.40 -4.49 -0.99
N PRO A 74 -14.82 -5.64 -0.44
CA PRO A 74 -14.53 -6.96 -1.02
C PRO A 74 -15.19 -7.18 -2.39
N ASN A 75 -16.22 -6.41 -2.71
CA ASN A 75 -16.93 -6.47 -3.99
C ASN A 75 -16.33 -5.57 -5.07
N LYS A 76 -15.26 -4.83 -4.74
CA LYS A 76 -14.63 -3.85 -5.63
C LYS A 76 -13.20 -4.26 -5.96
N TYR A 77 -12.74 -3.76 -7.10
CA TYR A 77 -11.37 -3.90 -7.55
C TYR A 77 -10.91 -2.58 -8.17
N TYR A 78 -9.70 -2.15 -7.83
CA TYR A 78 -9.15 -0.89 -8.28
C TYR A 78 -7.97 -1.15 -9.20
N MET A 79 -7.94 -0.53 -10.37
CA MET A 79 -6.84 -0.63 -11.33
C MET A 79 -6.17 0.73 -11.49
N VAL A 80 -4.90 0.82 -11.12
CA VAL A 80 -4.08 2.03 -11.20
C VAL A 80 -3.10 1.91 -12.37
N ILE A 81 -3.26 2.76 -13.38
CA ILE A 81 -2.33 2.89 -14.51
C ILE A 81 -1.48 4.13 -14.28
N ARG A 82 -0.37 3.95 -13.54
CA ARG A 82 0.47 5.07 -13.09
C ARG A 82 0.98 5.96 -14.23
N GLY A 83 1.41 5.37 -15.34
CA GLY A 83 1.94 6.12 -16.49
C GLY A 83 0.92 7.04 -17.16
N GLN A 84 -0.36 6.73 -17.04
CA GLN A 84 -1.47 7.53 -17.59
C GLN A 84 -2.19 8.34 -16.50
N ARG A 85 -1.79 8.19 -15.24
CA ARG A 85 -2.46 8.77 -14.06
C ARG A 85 -3.95 8.43 -14.03
N LEU A 86 -4.29 7.18 -14.36
CA LEU A 86 -5.67 6.71 -14.35
C LEU A 86 -5.92 5.76 -13.18
N ILE A 87 -7.09 5.90 -12.58
CA ILE A 87 -7.63 4.99 -11.57
C ILE A 87 -9.04 4.56 -12.00
N ILE A 88 -9.23 3.25 -12.10
CA ILE A 88 -10.49 2.64 -12.51
C ILE A 88 -11.02 1.82 -11.34
N GLU A 89 -12.26 2.08 -10.95
CA GLU A 89 -13.02 1.22 -10.04
C GLU A 89 -13.89 0.28 -10.85
N ALA A 90 -13.83 -1.01 -10.53
CA ALA A 90 -14.65 -2.05 -11.12
C ALA A 90 -15.18 -2.99 -10.04
N GLU A 91 -16.11 -3.87 -10.41
CA GLU A 91 -16.49 -5.00 -9.57
C GLU A 91 -15.35 -6.02 -9.47
N SER A 92 -15.29 -6.78 -8.38
CA SER A 92 -14.26 -7.81 -8.17
C SER A 92 -14.23 -8.89 -9.25
N SER A 93 -15.36 -9.10 -9.95
CA SER A 93 -15.51 -10.02 -11.09
C SER A 93 -14.59 -9.69 -12.28
N ILE A 94 -14.09 -8.45 -12.39
CA ILE A 94 -13.16 -8.03 -13.46
C ILE A 94 -11.90 -8.91 -13.51
N GLN A 95 -11.44 -9.40 -12.36
CA GLN A 95 -10.27 -10.28 -12.28
C GLN A 95 -10.50 -11.58 -13.06
N THR A 96 -11.66 -12.21 -12.84
CA THR A 96 -12.06 -13.43 -13.56
C THR A 96 -12.27 -13.17 -15.04
N ILE A 97 -12.83 -12.00 -15.40
CA ILE A 97 -13.01 -11.61 -16.80
C ILE A 97 -11.65 -11.50 -17.50
N MET A 98 -10.69 -10.77 -16.91
CA MET A 98 -9.34 -10.61 -17.46
C MET A 98 -8.60 -11.94 -17.61
N GLU A 99 -8.77 -12.85 -16.65
CA GLU A 99 -8.19 -14.19 -16.70
C GLU A 99 -8.80 -15.04 -17.83
N LYS A 100 -10.14 -15.06 -17.95
CA LYS A 100 -10.83 -15.79 -19.02
C LYS A 100 -10.53 -15.27 -20.41
N LEU A 101 -10.45 -13.95 -20.56
CA LEU A 101 -10.09 -13.31 -21.82
C LEU A 101 -8.60 -13.44 -22.15
N GLN A 102 -7.78 -13.90 -21.20
CA GLN A 102 -6.31 -13.94 -21.31
C GLN A 102 -5.73 -12.60 -21.78
N SER A 103 -6.34 -11.49 -21.38
CA SER A 103 -5.91 -10.16 -21.81
C SER A 103 -4.64 -9.72 -21.07
N TYR A 104 -4.60 -10.00 -19.76
CA TYR A 104 -3.49 -9.66 -18.89
C TYR A 104 -3.09 -10.87 -18.04
N LYS A 105 -1.80 -10.97 -17.74
CA LYS A 105 -1.23 -11.96 -16.85
C LYS A 105 -0.65 -11.28 -15.61
N THR A 106 -1.01 -11.80 -14.45
CA THR A 106 -0.38 -11.42 -13.17
C THR A 106 1.09 -11.87 -13.18
N ARG A 107 2.01 -10.92 -13.03
CA ARG A 107 3.46 -11.20 -12.89
C ARG A 107 3.84 -11.43 -11.45
N VAL A 108 3.33 -10.59 -10.56
CA VAL A 108 3.62 -10.58 -9.13
C VAL A 108 2.34 -10.21 -8.41
N ALA A 109 2.06 -10.90 -7.32
CA ALA A 109 1.00 -10.52 -6.40
C ALA A 109 1.52 -10.53 -4.97
N LEU A 110 1.12 -9.52 -4.20
CA LEU A 110 1.54 -9.25 -2.85
C LEU A 110 0.32 -9.22 -1.93
N ASN A 111 0.46 -9.82 -0.75
CA ASN A 111 -0.45 -9.64 0.36
C ASN A 111 0.16 -8.65 1.33
N PHE A 112 -0.65 -7.69 1.76
CA PHE A 112 -0.40 -6.84 2.90
C PHE A 112 -1.22 -7.43 4.02
N GLU A 113 -0.58 -8.09 4.97
CA GLU A 113 -1.28 -8.84 6.01
C GLU A 113 -0.74 -8.51 7.40
N GLY A 114 -1.65 -8.32 8.34
CA GLY A 114 -1.29 -7.85 9.67
C GLY A 114 -2.48 -7.75 10.61
N PHE A 115 -2.35 -6.82 11.55
CA PHE A 115 -3.34 -6.58 12.58
C PHE A 115 -3.83 -5.15 12.57
N GLN A 116 -5.10 -4.99 12.93
CA GLN A 116 -5.76 -3.72 13.15
C GLN A 116 -5.77 -3.38 14.64
N TYR A 117 -5.52 -2.11 14.93
CA TYR A 117 -5.47 -1.53 16.25
C TYR A 117 -6.33 -0.27 16.30
N GLN A 118 -7.17 -0.15 17.32
CA GLN A 118 -7.97 1.04 17.58
C GLN A 118 -7.26 1.96 18.57
N LEU A 119 -7.24 3.25 18.28
CA LEU A 119 -6.57 4.27 19.08
C LEU A 119 -7.40 5.56 19.11
N GLY A 120 -8.48 5.57 19.90
CA GLY A 120 -9.40 6.71 19.97
C GLY A 120 -10.04 6.99 18.60
N ASP A 121 -9.82 8.18 18.06
CA ASP A 121 -10.29 8.60 16.73
C ASP A 121 -9.45 8.05 15.57
N PHE A 122 -8.35 7.36 15.88
CA PHE A 122 -7.46 6.75 14.90
C PHE A 122 -7.62 5.24 14.89
N GLN A 123 -7.34 4.68 13.71
CA GLN A 123 -7.17 3.25 13.51
C GLN A 123 -5.84 3.00 12.80
N LEU A 124 -5.04 2.09 13.34
CA LEU A 124 -3.76 1.69 12.76
C LEU A 124 -3.85 0.26 12.24
N ARG A 125 -3.32 0.01 11.05
CA ARG A 125 -3.12 -1.35 10.54
C ARG A 125 -1.65 -1.56 10.29
N VAL A 126 -1.03 -2.49 11.01
CA VAL A 126 0.40 -2.78 10.88
C VAL A 126 0.56 -4.20 10.35
N GLY A 127 1.33 -4.35 9.28
CA GLY A 127 1.48 -5.65 8.63
C GLY A 127 2.77 -5.85 7.86
N LYS A 128 2.98 -7.11 7.47
CA LYS A 128 4.02 -7.49 6.52
C LYS A 128 3.49 -7.45 5.09
N VAL A 129 4.40 -7.17 4.18
CA VAL A 129 4.21 -7.35 2.74
C VAL A 129 4.87 -8.66 2.35
N VAL A 130 4.11 -9.62 1.85
CA VAL A 130 4.61 -10.94 1.40
C VAL A 130 4.12 -11.23 0.01
N THR A 131 4.84 -12.04 -0.77
CA THR A 131 4.34 -12.50 -2.07
C THR A 131 3.30 -13.59 -1.88
N ILE A 132 2.23 -13.64 -2.68
CA ILE A 132 1.17 -14.67 -2.52
C ILE A 132 1.71 -16.10 -2.56
N HIS A 133 2.76 -16.36 -3.35
CA HIS A 133 3.34 -17.69 -3.53
C HIS A 133 4.59 -17.94 -2.68
N SER A 134 5.00 -17.00 -1.83
CA SER A 134 6.09 -17.23 -0.87
C SER A 134 5.95 -16.35 0.36
N GLU A 135 6.14 -16.93 1.54
CA GLU A 135 6.13 -16.23 2.84
C GLU A 135 7.34 -15.30 3.04
N ASN A 136 8.11 -15.03 1.98
CA ASN A 136 9.25 -14.13 2.05
C ASN A 136 8.77 -12.70 2.30
N LEU A 137 9.20 -12.15 3.43
CA LEU A 137 8.98 -10.77 3.82
C LEU A 137 9.64 -9.82 2.82
N ARG A 138 8.83 -8.98 2.17
CA ARG A 138 9.26 -7.95 1.21
C ARG A 138 9.30 -6.55 1.82
N GLY A 139 8.58 -6.33 2.92
CA GLY A 139 8.55 -5.05 3.61
C GLY A 139 7.56 -5.06 4.78
N ILE A 140 7.54 -3.95 5.50
CA ILE A 140 6.55 -3.67 6.54
C ILE A 140 5.77 -2.44 6.11
N VAL A 141 4.46 -2.48 6.30
CA VAL A 141 3.52 -1.42 5.96
C VAL A 141 2.76 -1.00 7.21
N MET A 142 2.35 0.27 7.26
CA MET A 142 1.39 0.76 8.22
C MET A 142 0.32 1.59 7.51
N GLU A 143 -0.96 1.27 7.70
CA GLU A 143 -2.03 2.21 7.42
C GLU A 143 -2.36 2.98 8.70
N MET A 144 -2.54 4.28 8.56
CA MET A 144 -2.94 5.19 9.62
C MET A 144 -4.20 5.90 9.17
N GLU A 145 -5.32 5.61 9.82
CA GLU A 145 -6.64 6.04 9.42
C GLU A 145 -7.24 6.98 10.48
N TYR A 146 -7.72 8.14 10.05
CA TYR A 146 -8.41 9.09 10.91
C TYR A 146 -9.92 9.07 10.62
N LEU A 147 -10.68 8.56 11.59
CA LEU A 147 -12.09 8.22 11.48
C LEU A 147 -13.07 9.41 11.31
N PRO A 148 -12.87 10.57 11.96
CA PRO A 148 -13.91 11.61 12.04
C PRO A 148 -14.26 12.35 10.75
N ILE A 149 -13.33 12.50 9.81
CA ILE A 149 -13.52 13.31 8.61
C ILE A 149 -13.17 12.54 7.34
N SER A 150 -13.39 13.13 6.18
CA SER A 150 -13.02 12.54 4.88
C SER A 150 -12.32 13.54 3.96
N SER A 151 -12.04 14.76 4.42
CA SER A 151 -11.27 15.76 3.65
C SER A 151 -9.78 15.48 3.77
N TRP A 152 -9.10 15.26 2.65
CA TRP A 152 -7.65 15.05 2.61
C TRP A 152 -6.90 16.27 3.18
N GLN A 153 -7.23 17.46 2.67
CA GLN A 153 -6.58 18.72 3.05
C GLN A 153 -6.80 19.06 4.52
N THR A 154 -8.05 18.94 4.99
CA THR A 154 -8.38 19.30 6.39
C THR A 154 -7.72 18.34 7.38
N SER A 155 -7.55 17.06 7.01
CA SER A 155 -6.95 16.07 7.90
C SER A 155 -5.43 16.08 7.92
N HIS A 156 -4.77 16.77 6.98
CA HIS A 156 -3.32 16.72 6.84
C HIS A 156 -2.57 17.15 8.11
N GLN A 157 -3.05 18.18 8.81
CA GLN A 157 -2.43 18.64 10.06
C GLN A 157 -2.51 17.58 11.16
N ILE A 158 -3.72 17.08 11.44
CA ILE A 158 -3.92 16.11 12.53
C ILE A 158 -3.24 14.76 12.24
N MET A 159 -3.20 14.35 10.97
CA MET A 159 -2.47 13.16 10.53
C MET A 159 -0.96 13.33 10.70
N GLY A 160 -0.43 14.52 10.39
CA GLY A 160 0.98 14.86 10.60
C GLY A 160 1.36 14.89 12.08
N GLU A 161 0.58 15.55 12.92
CA GLU A 161 0.81 15.60 14.37
C GLU A 161 0.79 14.19 14.98
N PHE A 162 -0.15 13.34 14.57
CA PHE A 162 -0.18 11.96 15.04
C PHE A 162 1.00 11.13 14.51
N PHE A 163 1.43 11.37 13.27
CA PHE A 163 2.63 10.74 12.71
C PHE A 163 3.89 11.12 13.49
N ASP A 164 4.03 12.37 13.92
CA ASP A 164 5.17 12.83 14.72
C ASP A 164 5.20 12.16 16.10
N ILE A 165 4.04 12.06 16.77
CA ILE A 165 3.89 11.33 18.04
C ILE A 165 4.30 9.87 17.86
N TRP A 166 3.85 9.25 16.77
CA TRP A 166 4.21 7.88 16.43
C TRP A 166 5.72 7.71 16.21
N GLN A 167 6.35 8.62 15.46
CA GLN A 167 7.79 8.59 15.23
C GLN A 167 8.58 8.73 16.53
N GLU A 168 8.16 9.61 17.44
CA GLU A 168 8.78 9.76 18.75
C GLU A 168 8.66 8.49 19.60
N ALA A 169 7.48 7.88 19.63
CA ALA A 169 7.24 6.63 20.35
C ALA A 169 8.13 5.49 19.82
N LEU A 170 8.24 5.39 18.49
CA LEU A 170 9.05 4.35 17.84
C LEU A 170 10.56 4.61 17.98
N GLY A 171 10.98 5.88 18.00
CA GLY A 171 12.38 6.28 18.19
C GLY A 171 12.98 5.76 19.50
N LYS A 172 12.16 5.58 20.55
CA LYS A 172 12.56 5.00 21.84
C LYS A 172 13.03 3.54 21.72
N ARG A 173 12.69 2.84 20.63
CA ARG A 173 13.04 1.43 20.38
C ARG A 173 14.32 1.23 19.56
N SER A 174 14.94 2.29 19.05
CA SER A 174 16.23 2.23 18.30
C SER A 174 16.23 1.23 17.12
N LEU A 175 15.14 1.17 16.37
CA LEU A 175 15.00 0.24 15.24
C LEU A 175 15.85 0.67 14.02
N PRO A 176 16.34 -0.29 13.21
CA PRO A 176 17.19 -0.01 12.05
C PRO A 176 16.38 0.43 10.81
N GLY A 177 15.74 1.60 10.90
CA GLY A 177 14.93 2.20 9.85
C GLY A 177 13.86 3.13 10.40
N HIS A 178 12.99 3.60 9.53
CA HIS A 178 11.86 4.45 9.89
C HIS A 178 10.70 4.29 8.90
N PHE A 179 9.50 4.68 9.31
CA PHE A 179 8.37 4.78 8.40
C PHE A 179 8.46 6.05 7.57
N VAL A 180 8.14 5.92 6.28
CA VAL A 180 8.09 7.02 5.33
C VAL A 180 6.69 7.11 4.73
N HIS A 181 6.14 8.32 4.78
CA HIS A 181 4.94 8.70 4.04
C HIS A 181 5.32 9.21 2.66
N VAL A 182 4.69 8.64 1.63
CA VAL A 182 4.89 9.07 0.24
C VAL A 182 3.56 9.61 -0.23
N GLU A 183 3.39 10.93 -0.08
CA GLU A 183 2.15 11.60 -0.46
C GLU A 183 1.96 11.57 -1.98
N PRO A 184 0.89 10.94 -2.49
CA PRO A 184 0.58 10.98 -3.92
C PRO A 184 -0.09 12.30 -4.28
N ASN A 185 0.17 12.81 -5.48
CA ASN A 185 -0.62 13.90 -6.02
C ASN A 185 -1.96 13.37 -6.56
N PHE A 186 -2.99 13.34 -5.72
CA PHE A 186 -4.32 12.83 -6.08
C PHE A 186 -4.98 13.59 -7.23
N SER A 187 -4.71 14.90 -7.35
CA SER A 187 -5.27 15.72 -8.42
C SER A 187 -4.82 15.27 -9.81
N GLU A 188 -3.63 14.68 -9.92
CA GLU A 188 -3.13 14.12 -11.19
C GLU A 188 -3.95 12.93 -11.66
N TYR A 189 -4.60 12.22 -10.74
CA TYR A 189 -5.51 11.11 -11.01
C TYR A 189 -6.97 11.56 -11.15
N GLY A 190 -7.23 12.86 -11.14
CA GLY A 190 -8.58 13.42 -11.19
C GLY A 190 -9.37 13.22 -9.89
N LEU A 191 -8.70 12.91 -8.79
CA LEU A 191 -9.34 12.72 -7.49
C LEU A 191 -9.48 14.05 -6.75
N SER A 192 -10.65 14.29 -6.17
CA SER A 192 -10.97 15.48 -5.37
C SER A 192 -10.47 15.38 -3.93
N ASP A 193 -10.61 16.44 -3.14
CA ASP A 193 -10.30 16.44 -1.70
C ASP A 193 -11.09 15.40 -0.88
N GLN A 194 -12.31 15.04 -1.32
CA GLN A 194 -13.13 14.04 -0.65
C GLN A 194 -12.53 12.64 -0.80
N TYR A 195 -12.07 12.07 0.31
CA TYR A 195 -11.38 10.79 0.36
C TYR A 195 -12.29 9.59 0.09
N THR A 196 -11.81 8.71 -0.77
CA THR A 196 -12.48 7.49 -1.26
C THR A 196 -11.49 6.34 -1.34
N SER A 197 -11.97 5.12 -1.59
CA SER A 197 -11.10 3.94 -1.75
C SER A 197 -10.12 4.07 -2.92
N GLN A 198 -10.44 4.87 -3.93
CA GLN A 198 -9.54 5.17 -5.04
C GLN A 198 -8.26 5.88 -4.55
N HIS A 199 -8.36 6.73 -3.53
CA HIS A 199 -7.21 7.38 -2.92
C HIS A 199 -6.29 6.36 -2.25
N THR A 200 -6.87 5.43 -1.48
CA THR A 200 -6.12 4.32 -0.88
C THR A 200 -5.41 3.49 -1.94
N ALA A 201 -6.09 3.17 -3.05
CA ALA A 201 -5.49 2.43 -4.16
C ALA A 201 -4.28 3.18 -4.78
N VAL A 202 -4.39 4.50 -4.97
CA VAL A 202 -3.28 5.33 -5.47
C VAL A 202 -2.11 5.39 -4.47
N GLN A 203 -2.37 5.42 -3.17
CA GLN A 203 -1.32 5.36 -2.14
C GLN A 203 -0.55 4.04 -2.18
N TYR A 204 -1.24 2.90 -2.22
CA TYR A 204 -0.61 1.60 -2.38
C TYR A 204 0.25 1.53 -3.64
N ALA A 205 -0.25 2.05 -4.76
CA ALA A 205 0.50 2.10 -6.00
C ALA A 205 1.78 2.97 -5.90
N SER A 206 1.72 4.06 -5.14
CA SER A 206 2.84 4.97 -4.93
C SER A 206 3.93 4.35 -4.06
N ILE A 207 3.54 3.71 -2.96
CA ILE A 207 4.47 3.00 -2.06
C ILE A 207 5.13 1.83 -2.77
N MET A 208 4.37 1.05 -3.54
CA MET A 208 4.94 -0.07 -4.26
C MET A 208 6.03 0.36 -5.25
N ALA A 209 5.85 1.50 -5.91
CA ALA A 209 6.88 2.05 -6.78
C ALA A 209 8.17 2.39 -6.02
N GLN A 210 8.05 2.97 -4.83
CA GLN A 210 9.18 3.29 -3.97
C GLN A 210 9.86 2.03 -3.43
N MET A 211 9.10 1.04 -2.96
CA MET A 211 9.65 -0.24 -2.51
C MET A 211 10.44 -0.95 -3.61
N ILE A 212 9.95 -0.91 -4.86
CA ILE A 212 10.67 -1.48 -6.01
C ILE A 212 11.95 -0.68 -6.30
N ALA A 213 11.89 0.65 -6.29
CA ALA A 213 13.06 1.50 -6.52
C ALA A 213 14.17 1.24 -5.47
N THR A 214 13.81 1.18 -4.18
CA THR A 214 14.73 0.88 -3.07
C THR A 214 15.32 -0.53 -3.16
N ALA A 215 14.54 -1.51 -3.61
CA ALA A 215 15.03 -2.88 -3.84
C ALA A 215 16.02 -2.97 -5.01
N GLN A 216 15.88 -2.12 -6.03
CA GLN A 216 16.82 -2.06 -7.16
C GLN A 216 18.12 -1.34 -6.78
N SER A 217 18.07 -0.27 -5.98
CA SER A 217 19.26 0.44 -5.52
C SER A 217 20.12 -0.34 -4.53
N SER A 218 19.53 -1.32 -3.83
CA SER A 218 20.22 -2.17 -2.84
C SER A 218 20.83 -3.45 -3.44
N GLN A 219 20.60 -3.73 -4.73
CA GLN A 219 21.31 -4.81 -5.41
C GLN A 219 22.75 -4.35 -5.74
N PRO A 220 23.79 -5.08 -5.31
CA PRO A 220 25.14 -4.80 -5.78
C PRO A 220 25.16 -4.96 -7.30
N MET A 221 25.75 -3.99 -8.01
CA MET A 221 25.99 -4.11 -9.45
C MET A 221 26.71 -5.43 -9.70
N ARG A 222 26.00 -6.36 -10.38
CA ARG A 222 26.60 -7.58 -10.90
C ARG A 222 27.55 -7.16 -12.02
N ASN A 223 28.83 -7.02 -11.69
CA ASN A 223 29.92 -7.00 -12.67
C ASN A 223 30.19 -8.42 -13.17
#